data_AF-A0AAW1NDX2-F1
#
_entry.id   AF-A0AAW1NDX2-F1
#
_cell.length_a   1.000
_cell.length_b   1.000
_cell.length_c   1.000
_cell.angle_alpha   90.00
_cell.angle_beta   90.00
_cell.angle_gamma   90.00
#
_symmetry.space_group_name_H-M   'P 1'
#
loop_
_entity.id
_entity.type
_entity.pdbx_description
1 polymer ?
#
loop_
_entity_poly.entity_id
_entity_poly.type
_entity_poly.pdbx_seq_one_letter_code
_entity_poly.pdbx_strand_id
1 'polypeptide(L)'
;MKTSWTVHNPRRRFLTCKLYDPNLGMPGCNFFKWVDEEMSNWQKNVILELLNENKRLKDELKQRNEEENADQKLGMKIVELGVELDKIKKEKKEEQLYHMFSLRCNLLIVW
;
A
#
# COMPACT_ATOMS: atom_id res chain seq x y z
N MET A 1 -21.58 9.48 22.45
CA MET A 1 -22.00 8.08 22.27
C MET A 1 -20.79 7.30 21.78
N LYS A 2 -20.49 6.14 22.38
CA LYS A 2 -19.34 5.30 22.02
C LYS A 2 -19.85 3.93 21.53
N THR A 3 -19.01 3.19 20.82
CA THR A 3 -19.32 1.86 20.29
C THR A 3 -18.37 0.85 20.90
N SER A 4 -18.90 -0.26 21.40
CA SER A 4 -18.10 -1.38 21.88
C SER A 4 -17.60 -2.21 20.70
N TRP A 5 -16.34 -2.62 20.77
CA TRP A 5 -15.70 -3.50 19.79
C TRP A 5 -15.22 -4.81 20.43
N THR A 6 -15.80 -5.16 21.58
CA THR A 6 -15.51 -6.42 22.26
C THR A 6 -16.23 -7.58 21.57
N VAL A 7 -15.68 -8.79 21.72
CA VAL A 7 -16.30 -10.03 21.20
C VAL A 7 -17.72 -10.24 21.72
N HIS A 8 -17.98 -9.86 22.97
CA HIS A 8 -19.28 -10.05 23.63
C HIS A 8 -20.32 -8.99 23.24
N ASN A 9 -19.88 -7.78 22.87
CA ASN A 9 -20.74 -6.67 22.48
C ASN A 9 -20.19 -5.99 21.22
N PRO A 10 -20.11 -6.70 20.08
CA PRO A 10 -19.53 -6.15 18.87
C PRO A 10 -20.45 -5.10 18.27
N ARG A 11 -19.92 -3.91 17.96
CA ARG A 11 -20.65 -2.78 17.38
C ARG A 11 -21.84 -2.24 18.22
N ARG A 12 -22.01 -2.68 19.47
CA ARG A 12 -23.11 -2.22 20.35
C ARG A 12 -22.80 -0.82 20.90
N ARG A 13 -23.74 0.11 20.75
CA ARG A 13 -23.56 1.50 21.21
C ARG A 13 -23.87 1.64 22.70
N PHE A 14 -23.08 2.45 23.36
CA PHE A 14 -23.27 2.82 24.77
C PHE A 14 -23.03 4.31 25.01
N LEU A 15 -23.61 4.80 26.09
CA LEU A 15 -23.33 6.09 26.69
C LEU A 15 -22.43 5.88 27.89
N THR A 16 -21.47 6.77 28.04
CA THR A 16 -20.61 6.86 29.22
C THR A 16 -20.45 8.33 29.58
N CYS A 17 -19.92 8.61 30.77
CA CYS A 17 -19.60 9.97 31.19
C CYS A 17 -18.75 10.68 30.12
N LYS A 18 -19.07 11.94 29.82
CA LYS A 18 -18.24 12.76 28.90
C LYS A 18 -16.82 12.98 29.43
N LEU A 19 -16.66 12.99 30.76
CA LEU A 19 -15.38 13.13 31.44
C LEU A 19 -14.65 11.79 31.63
N TYR A 20 -15.24 10.66 31.20
CA TYR A 20 -14.57 9.37 31.26
C TYR A 20 -13.55 9.26 30.11
N ASP A 21 -12.27 9.27 30.51
CA ASP A 21 -11.14 9.05 29.63
C ASP A 21 -10.21 7.96 30.23
N PRO A 22 -10.19 6.75 29.65
CA PRO A 22 -9.33 5.68 30.12
C PRO A 22 -7.83 5.94 29.88
N ASN A 23 -7.47 6.76 28.88
CA ASN A 23 -6.06 7.05 28.58
C ASN A 23 -5.48 8.06 29.58
N LEU A 24 -6.32 8.97 30.08
CA LEU A 24 -5.94 9.97 31.08
C LEU A 24 -6.22 9.51 32.52
N GLY A 25 -6.69 8.28 32.71
CA GLY A 25 -7.01 7.72 34.04
C GLY A 25 -8.14 8.44 34.76
N MET A 26 -8.97 9.22 34.04
CA MET A 26 -10.07 9.97 34.66
C MET A 26 -11.29 9.07 34.86
N PRO A 27 -11.69 8.78 36.12
CA PRO A 27 -12.77 7.83 36.40
C PRO A 27 -14.14 8.34 35.92
N GLY A 28 -14.28 9.63 35.63
CA GLY A 28 -15.55 10.26 35.28
C GLY A 28 -16.58 10.14 36.41
N CYS A 29 -17.87 10.11 36.06
CA CYS A 29 -18.98 10.01 37.02
C CYS A 29 -19.56 8.60 37.17
N ASN A 30 -18.83 7.54 36.77
CA ASN A 30 -19.29 6.14 36.77
C ASN A 30 -20.62 5.88 36.01
N PHE A 31 -21.05 6.81 35.17
CA PHE A 31 -22.24 6.62 34.34
C PHE A 31 -21.94 5.70 33.14
N PHE A 32 -22.76 4.66 32.99
CA PHE A 32 -22.75 3.75 31.85
C PHE A 32 -24.18 3.32 31.50
N LYS A 33 -24.53 3.30 30.21
CA LYS A 33 -25.82 2.78 29.73
C LYS A 33 -25.70 2.24 28.30
N TRP A 34 -26.22 1.04 28.04
CA TRP A 34 -26.37 0.54 26.68
C TRP A 34 -27.47 1.32 25.94
N VAL A 35 -27.19 1.72 24.70
CA VAL A 35 -28.16 2.36 23.80
C VAL A 35 -28.92 1.30 23.02
N ASP A 36 -28.18 0.36 22.44
CA ASP A 36 -28.76 -0.74 21.68
C ASP A 36 -29.12 -1.90 22.61
N GLU A 37 -30.13 -2.66 22.23
CA GLU A 37 -30.54 -3.88 22.91
C GLU A 37 -29.45 -4.96 22.86
N GLU A 38 -29.59 -5.97 23.71
CA GLU A 38 -28.66 -7.09 23.68
C GLU A 38 -28.87 -7.92 22.41
N MET A 39 -27.78 -8.18 21.70
CA MET A 39 -27.80 -9.02 20.51
C MET A 39 -27.90 -10.48 20.89
N SER A 40 -28.60 -11.26 20.05
CA SER A 40 -28.58 -12.72 20.13
C SER A 40 -27.18 -13.26 19.79
N ASN A 41 -26.90 -14.49 20.22
CA ASN A 41 -25.62 -15.15 19.93
C ASN A 41 -25.39 -15.29 18.42
N TRP A 42 -26.44 -15.56 17.64
CA TRP A 42 -26.34 -15.62 16.18
C TRP A 42 -25.93 -14.27 15.58
N GLN A 43 -26.54 -13.16 16.03
CA GLN A 43 -26.16 -11.82 15.57
C GLN A 43 -24.70 -11.49 15.91
N LYS A 44 -24.25 -11.83 17.13
CA LYS A 44 -22.85 -11.66 17.56
C LYS A 44 -21.90 -12.42 16.63
N ASN A 45 -22.19 -13.69 16.35
CA ASN A 45 -21.35 -14.54 15.49
C ASN A 45 -21.25 -14.00 14.06
N VAL A 46 -22.39 -13.65 13.45
CA VAL A 46 -22.39 -13.08 12.08
C VAL A 46 -21.61 -11.78 12.02
N ILE A 47 -21.78 -10.88 13.00
CA ILE A 47 -21.02 -9.62 13.03
C ILE A 47 -19.52 -9.89 13.17
N LEU A 48 -19.11 -10.84 14.01
CA LEU A 48 -17.70 -11.17 14.21
C LEU A 48 -17.07 -11.78 12.95
N GLU A 49 -17.76 -12.70 12.29
CA GLU A 49 -17.34 -13.27 11.01
C GLU A 49 -17.15 -12.17 9.96
N LEU A 50 -18.12 -11.26 9.83
CA LEU A 50 -18.03 -10.14 8.90
C LEU A 50 -16.88 -9.18 9.23
N LEU A 51 -16.61 -8.92 10.52
CA LEU A 51 -15.50 -8.06 10.92
C LEU A 51 -14.14 -8.71 10.59
N ASN A 52 -14.01 -10.01 10.82
CA ASN A 52 -12.80 -10.77 10.49
C ASN A 52 -12.58 -10.80 8.99
N GLU A 53 -13.63 -11.05 8.22
CA GLU A 53 -13.57 -11.08 6.76
C GLU A 53 -13.25 -9.68 6.19
N ASN A 54 -13.86 -8.63 6.73
CA ASN A 54 -13.55 -7.26 6.33
C ASN A 54 -12.07 -6.91 6.58
N LYS A 55 -11.52 -7.37 7.72
CA LYS A 55 -10.11 -7.19 8.04
C LYS A 55 -9.23 -7.93 7.02
N ARG A 56 -9.51 -9.21 6.77
CA ARG A 56 -8.79 -10.03 5.79
C ARG A 56 -8.78 -9.38 4.41
N LEU A 57 -9.95 -8.95 3.93
CA LEU A 57 -10.08 -8.30 2.62
C LEU A 57 -9.31 -6.98 2.54
N LYS A 58 -9.27 -6.20 3.62
CA LYS A 58 -8.47 -4.96 3.68
C LYS A 58 -6.97 -5.26 3.62
N ASP A 59 -6.52 -6.29 4.34
CA ASP A 59 -5.12 -6.70 4.34
C ASP A 59 -4.70 -7.20 2.93
N GLU A 60 -5.56 -7.98 2.26
CA GLU A 60 -5.33 -8.43 0.88
C GLU A 60 -5.33 -7.28 -0.15
N LEU A 61 -6.23 -6.30 0.00
CA LEU A 61 -6.21 -5.11 -0.84
C LEU A 61 -4.93 -4.29 -0.63
N LYS A 62 -4.49 -4.15 0.62
CA LYS A 62 -3.24 -3.46 0.93
C LYS A 62 -2.06 -4.14 0.26
N GLN A 63 -1.96 -5.46 0.36
CA GLN A 63 -0.89 -6.22 -0.28
C GLN A 63 -0.91 -6.05 -1.81
N ARG A 64 -2.07 -6.20 -2.45
CA ARG A 64 -2.19 -6.01 -3.91
C ARG A 64 -1.78 -4.61 -4.35
N ASN A 65 -2.18 -3.58 -3.60
CA ASN A 65 -1.78 -2.21 -3.91
C ASN A 65 -0.26 -2.00 -3.75
N GLU A 66 0.38 -2.65 -2.78
CA GLU A 66 1.83 -2.61 -2.61
C GLU A 66 2.55 -3.28 -3.79
N GLU A 67 2.04 -4.44 -4.24
CA GLU A 67 2.53 -5.16 -5.42
C GLU A 67 2.36 -4.32 -6.70
N GLU A 68 1.18 -3.74 -6.94
CA GLU A 68 0.89 -2.91 -8.10
C GLU A 68 1.77 -1.65 -8.14
N ASN A 69 2.02 -1.01 -6.97
CA ASN A 69 2.94 0.11 -6.87
C ASN A 69 4.40 -0.29 -7.18
N ALA A 70 4.82 -1.49 -6.75
CA ALA A 70 6.15 -2.00 -7.04
C ALA A 70 6.32 -2.28 -8.54
N ASP A 71 5.32 -2.89 -9.17
CA ASP A 71 5.28 -3.16 -10.60
C ASP A 71 5.29 -1.88 -11.43
N GLN A 72 4.50 -0.87 -11.03
CA GLN A 72 4.50 0.44 -11.68
C GLN A 72 5.87 1.11 -11.60
N LYS A 73 6.53 1.04 -10.43
CA LYS A 73 7.88 1.58 -10.23
C LYS A 73 8.92 0.85 -11.07
N LEU A 74 8.81 -0.47 -11.19
CA LEU A 74 9.67 -1.28 -12.05
C LEU A 74 9.46 -0.91 -13.53
N GLY A 75 8.20 -0.77 -13.96
CA GLY A 75 7.82 -0.33 -15.30
C GLY A 75 8.42 1.02 -15.67
N MET A 76 8.35 2.00 -14.77
CA MET A 76 9.02 3.31 -14.96
C MET A 76 10.53 3.16 -15.14
N LYS A 77 11.17 2.32 -14.32
CA LYS A 77 12.63 2.10 -14.42
C LYS A 77 13.04 1.39 -15.70
N ILE A 78 12.21 0.46 -16.20
CA ILE A 78 12.44 -0.20 -17.49
C ILE A 78 12.39 0.83 -18.63
N VAL A 79 11.43 1.75 -18.60
CA VAL A 79 11.33 2.83 -19.59
C VAL A 79 12.58 3.73 -19.54
N GLU A 80 13.01 4.13 -18.35
CA GLU A 80 14.21 4.97 -18.15
C GLU A 80 15.48 4.28 -18.68
N LEU A 81 15.70 3.01 -18.30
CA LEU A 81 16.82 2.22 -18.80
C LEU A 81 16.77 2.02 -20.31
N GLY A 82 15.58 1.89 -20.90
CA GLY A 82 15.40 1.82 -22.35
C GLY A 82 15.90 3.08 -23.06
N VAL A 83 15.60 4.27 -22.51
CA VAL A 83 16.07 5.55 -23.04
C VAL A 83 17.59 5.66 -22.95
N GLU A 84 18.20 5.24 -21.84
CA GLU A 84 19.66 5.24 -21.68
C GLU A 84 20.36 4.27 -22.64
N LEU A 85 19.81 3.07 -22.81
CA LEU A 85 20.34 2.08 -23.75
C LEU A 85 20.35 2.62 -25.18
N ASP A 86 19.31 3.34 -25.59
CA ASP A 86 19.24 3.90 -26.94
C ASP A 86 20.25 5.04 -27.17
N LYS A 87 20.56 5.83 -26.13
CA LYS A 87 21.67 6.81 -26.19
C LYS A 87 23.01 6.11 -26.39
N ILE A 88 23.32 5.11 -25.55
CA ILE A 88 24.57 4.36 -25.62
C ILE A 88 24.73 3.66 -26.99
N LYS A 89 23.64 3.08 -27.53
CA LYS A 89 23.66 2.48 -28.87
C LYS A 89 24.00 3.50 -29.95
N LYS A 90 23.51 4.74 -29.82
CA LYS A 90 23.81 5.81 -30.77
C LYS A 90 25.28 6.21 -30.70
N GLU A 91 25.80 6.45 -29.50
CA GLU A 91 27.21 6.79 -29.27
C GLU A 91 28.14 5.69 -29.82
N LYS A 92 27.85 4.42 -29.53
CA LYS A 92 28.62 3.29 -30.09
C LYS A 92 28.59 3.23 -31.62
N LYS A 93 27.46 3.54 -32.25
CA LYS A 93 27.37 3.60 -33.73
C LYS A 93 28.25 4.72 -34.28
N GLU A 94 28.27 5.87 -33.63
CA GLU A 94 29.12 7.01 -34.02
C GLU A 94 30.61 6.68 -33.85
N GLU A 95 31.01 6.05 -32.74
CA GLU A 95 32.38 5.55 -32.54
C GLU A 95 32.80 4.51 -33.59
N GLN A 96 31.93 3.54 -33.88
CA GLN A 96 32.17 2.52 -34.91
C GLN A 96 32.36 3.15 -36.30
N LEU A 97 31.52 4.14 -36.62
CA LEU A 97 31.60 4.87 -37.88
C LEU A 97 32.93 5.60 -37.99
N TYR A 98 33.33 6.33 -36.94
CA TYR A 98 34.61 7.03 -36.89
C TYR A 98 35.81 6.09 -37.03
N HIS A 99 35.81 4.96 -36.30
CA HIS A 99 36.86 3.96 -36.38
C HIS A 99 36.98 3.36 -37.79
N MET A 100 35.84 3.06 -38.44
CA MET A 100 35.82 2.57 -39.82
C MET A 100 36.40 3.59 -40.80
N PHE A 101 36.07 4.88 -40.66
CA PHE A 101 36.64 5.93 -41.50
C PHE A 101 38.16 6.09 -41.29
N SER A 102 38.63 6.08 -40.04
CA SER A 102 40.04 6.18 -39.68
C SER A 102 40.88 5.05 -40.30
N LEU A 103 40.44 3.79 -40.17
CA LEU A 103 41.11 2.64 -40.80
C LEU A 103 41.21 2.79 -42.32
N ARG A 104 40.15 3.28 -42.97
CA ARG A 104 40.09 3.46 -44.42
C ARG A 104 41.02 4.58 -44.90
N CYS A 105 41.13 5.68 -44.15
CA CYS A 105 42.10 6.74 -44.42
C CYS A 105 43.55 6.25 -44.24
N ASN A 106 43.84 5.49 -43.18
CA ASN A 106 45.18 4.94 -42.95
C ASN A 106 45.63 3.98 -44.07
N LEU A 107 44.72 3.20 -44.65
CA LEU A 107 45.02 2.32 -45.80
C LEU A 107 45.30 3.08 -47.11
N LEU A 108 44.80 4.31 -47.28
CA LEU A 108 44.98 5.12 -48.48
C LEU A 108 46.26 5.98 -48.47
N ILE A 109 46.89 6.17 -47.30
CA ILE A 109 48.09 7.01 -47.13
C ILE A 109 49.40 6.19 -47.28
N VAL A 110 49.30 4.85 -47.31
CA VAL A 110 50.45 3.93 -47.32
C VAL A 110 50.82 3.42 -48.74
N TRP A 111 50.25 3.98 -49.81
CA TRP A 111 50.56 3.64 -51.21
C TRP A 111 51.07 4.84 -52.01
#